data_AF-A0A0M0TAB3-F1
#
_entry.id   AF-A0A0M0TAB3-F1
#
_cell.length_a   1.000
_cell.length_b   1.000
_cell.length_c   1.000
_cell.angle_alpha   90.00
_cell.angle_beta   90.00
_cell.angle_gamma   90.00
#
_symmetry.space_group_name_H-M   'P 1'
#
loop_
_entity.id
_entity.type
_entity.pdbx_description
1 polymer ?
#
loop_
_entity_poly.entity_id
_entity_poly.type
_entity_poly.pdbx_seq_one_letter_code
_entity_poly.pdbx_strand_id
1 'polypeptide(L)'
;MLKNKDIHDIDRLITLLKSVVIYLKQLGYEETFCPDLKKSINILENKSINGMGNLHDYIMGEFRMMADRGQYGEEYIDSLTNEISMIVSENSLFNKFNR
;
A
#
# COMPACT_ATOMS: atom_id res chain seq x y z
N MET A 1 21.97 -1.52 1.34
CA MET A 1 21.62 -2.37 2.49
C MET A 1 20.39 -1.76 3.13
N LEU A 2 19.35 -2.55 3.41
CA LEU A 2 18.14 -2.06 4.08
C LEU A 2 18.46 -1.70 5.53
N LYS A 3 17.99 -0.55 6.00
CA LYS A 3 18.08 -0.15 7.41
C LYS A 3 17.02 -0.90 8.22
N ASN A 4 17.22 -1.03 9.53
CA ASN A 4 16.22 -1.64 10.42
C ASN A 4 14.85 -0.96 10.32
N LYS A 5 14.84 0.37 10.15
CA LYS A 5 13.61 1.13 9.89
C LYS A 5 12.92 0.66 8.60
N ASP A 6 13.67 0.45 7.52
CA ASP A 6 13.10 0.01 6.24
C ASP A 6 12.44 -1.37 6.35
N ILE A 7 13.06 -2.29 7.10
CA ILE A 7 12.49 -3.64 7.32
C ILE A 7 11.18 -3.54 8.11
N HIS A 8 11.16 -2.75 9.19
CA HIS A 8 9.96 -2.52 9.98
C HIS A 8 8.84 -1.87 9.14
N ASP A 9 9.17 -0.86 8.35
CA ASP A 9 8.21 -0.18 7.47
C ASP A 9 7.66 -1.13 6.39
N ILE A 10 8.49 -2.02 5.83
CA ILE A 10 8.06 -3.06 4.88
C ILE A 10 7.06 -4.01 5.54
N ASP A 11 7.37 -4.56 6.72
CA ASP A 11 6.52 -5.54 7.40
C ASP A 11 5.18 -4.89 7.83
N ARG A 12 5.24 -3.65 8.30
CA ARG A 12 4.05 -2.86 8.65
C ARG A 12 3.20 -2.57 7.43
N LEU A 13 3.81 -2.14 6.34
CA LEU A 13 3.12 -1.83 5.09
C LEU A 13 2.42 -3.07 4.50
N ILE A 14 3.08 -4.24 4.49
CA ILE A 14 2.44 -5.50 4.05
C ILE A 14 1.18 -5.78 4.87
N THR A 15 1.28 -5.65 6.19
CA THR A 15 0.15 -5.92 7.10
C THR A 15 -1.03 -4.99 6.81
N LEU A 16 -0.78 -3.69 6.68
CA LEU A 16 -1.81 -2.69 6.41
C LEU A 16 -2.46 -2.89 5.03
N LEU A 17 -1.67 -3.15 3.99
CA LEU A 17 -2.19 -3.40 2.63
C LEU A 17 -3.08 -4.66 2.60
N LYS A 18 -2.70 -5.72 3.33
CA LYS A 18 -3.54 -6.92 3.48
C LYS A 18 -4.85 -6.60 4.21
N SER A 19 -4.83 -5.75 5.24
CA SER A 19 -6.05 -5.30 5.92
C SER A 19 -7.00 -4.54 4.97
N VAL A 20 -6.47 -3.67 4.11
CA VAL A 20 -7.28 -2.99 3.07
C VAL A 20 -7.92 -4.01 2.12
N VAL A 21 -7.16 -5.01 1.65
CA VAL A 21 -7.70 -6.06 0.77
C VAL A 21 -8.80 -6.87 1.48
N ILE A 22 -8.62 -7.21 2.75
CA ILE A 22 -9.63 -7.93 3.55
C ILE A 22 -10.89 -7.07 3.71
N TYR A 23 -10.75 -5.79 4.02
CA TYR A 23 -11.86 -4.85 4.14
C TYR A 23 -12.69 -4.79 2.85
N LEU A 24 -12.03 -4.62 1.71
CA LEU A 24 -12.72 -4.54 0.41
C LEU A 24 -13.44 -5.87 0.07
N LYS A 25 -12.84 -7.02 0.40
CA LYS A 25 -13.51 -8.32 0.27
C LYS A 25 -14.77 -8.42 1.13
N GLN A 26 -14.75 -7.90 2.36
CA GLN A 26 -15.90 -7.93 3.26
C GLN A 26 -17.06 -7.08 2.74
N LEU A 27 -16.76 -6.00 2.02
CA LEU A 27 -17.77 -5.18 1.33
C LEU A 27 -18.29 -5.82 0.03
N GLY A 28 -17.80 -7.00 -0.35
CA GLY A 28 -18.22 -7.73 -1.55
C GLY A 28 -17.48 -7.32 -2.83
N TYR A 29 -16.40 -6.53 -2.74
CA TYR A 29 -15.57 -6.23 -3.90
C TYR A 29 -14.70 -7.43 -4.26
N GLU A 30 -14.64 -7.74 -5.55
CA GLU A 30 -13.79 -8.82 -6.02
C GLU A 30 -12.31 -8.48 -5.92
N GLU A 31 -11.50 -9.53 -5.90
CA GLU A 31 -10.06 -9.46 -5.92
C GLU A 31 -9.45 -8.75 -7.14
N THR A 32 -10.23 -8.58 -8.21
CA THR A 32 -9.90 -7.87 -9.45
C THR A 32 -9.96 -6.35 -9.30
N PHE A 33 -10.59 -5.84 -8.23
CA PHE A 33 -10.77 -4.40 -8.01
C PHE A 33 -9.51 -3.71 -7.48
N CYS A 34 -8.48 -4.46 -7.05
CA CYS A 34 -7.29 -3.89 -6.41
C CYS A 34 -5.96 -4.47 -6.96
N PRO A 35 -5.73 -4.45 -8.29
CA PRO A 35 -4.57 -5.10 -8.89
C PRO A 35 -3.24 -4.50 -8.42
N ASP A 36 -3.18 -3.19 -8.17
CA ASP A 36 -1.93 -2.52 -7.79
C ASP A 36 -1.61 -2.70 -6.30
N LEU A 37 -2.60 -2.91 -5.42
CA LEU A 37 -2.35 -3.33 -4.04
C LEU A 37 -1.72 -4.73 -3.99
N LYS A 38 -2.25 -5.69 -4.75
CA LYS A 38 -1.68 -7.05 -4.83
C LYS A 38 -0.26 -7.04 -5.38
N LYS A 39 -0.03 -6.28 -6.44
CA LYS A 39 1.29 -6.07 -7.02
C LYS A 39 2.26 -5.49 -5.97
N SER A 40 1.80 -4.51 -5.20
CA SER A 40 2.59 -3.87 -4.14
C SER A 40 2.95 -4.84 -3.01
N ILE A 41 1.98 -5.63 -2.53
CA ILE A 41 2.22 -6.70 -1.54
C ILE A 41 3.26 -7.68 -2.06
N ASN A 42 3.12 -8.15 -3.31
CA ASN A 42 4.06 -9.09 -3.91
C ASN A 42 5.49 -8.51 -4.03
N ILE A 43 5.63 -7.22 -4.37
CA ILE A 43 6.93 -6.54 -4.40
C ILE A 43 7.57 -6.53 -3.00
N LEU A 44 6.78 -6.22 -1.97
CA LEU A 44 7.24 -6.13 -0.59
C LEU A 44 7.62 -7.50 -0.02
N GLU A 45 6.77 -8.52 -0.18
CA GLU A 45 7.02 -9.88 0.32
C GLU A 45 8.27 -10.51 -0.31
N ASN A 46 8.47 -10.29 -1.62
CA ASN A 46 9.66 -10.77 -2.32
C ASN A 46 10.89 -9.87 -2.13
N LYS A 47 10.77 -8.77 -1.37
CA LYS A 47 11.82 -7.76 -1.17
C LYS A 47 12.43 -7.31 -2.50
N SER A 48 11.60 -7.14 -3.52
CA SER A 48 12.03 -6.78 -4.88
C SER A 48 12.41 -5.31 -4.94
N ILE A 49 13.66 -5.00 -4.61
CA ILE A 49 14.20 -3.63 -4.49
C ILE A 49 13.96 -2.81 -5.77
N ASN A 50 14.05 -3.43 -6.94
CA ASN A 50 13.79 -2.75 -8.22
C ASN A 50 12.31 -2.34 -8.40
N GLY A 51 11.38 -3.05 -7.75
CA GLY A 51 9.96 -2.73 -7.73
C GLY A 51 9.60 -1.68 -6.67
N MET A 52 10.37 -1.60 -5.57
CA MET A 52 10.04 -0.77 -4.40
C MET A 52 9.92 0.71 -4.73
N GLY A 53 10.77 1.25 -5.61
CA GLY A 53 10.72 2.67 -5.96
C GLY A 53 9.40 3.13 -6.59
N ASN A 54 8.55 2.23 -7.08
CA ASN A 54 7.23 2.59 -7.65
C ASN A 54 6.06 2.33 -6.68
N LEU A 55 6.33 1.91 -5.44
CA LEU A 55 5.28 1.53 -4.49
C LEU A 55 4.39 2.71 -4.11
N HIS A 56 4.96 3.90 -3.94
CA HIS A 56 4.17 5.11 -3.71
C HIS A 56 3.10 5.28 -4.81
N ASP A 57 3.50 5.23 -6.08
CA ASP A 57 2.60 5.48 -7.20
C ASP A 57 1.53 4.40 -7.35
N TYR A 58 1.90 3.12 -7.16
CA TYR A 58 0.95 2.01 -7.20
C TYR A 58 -0.09 2.10 -6.09
N ILE A 59 0.34 2.39 -4.86
CA ILE A 59 -0.54 2.43 -3.69
C ILE A 59 -1.43 3.67 -3.74
N MET A 60 -0.87 4.85 -3.99
CA MET A 60 -1.65 6.09 -4.07
C MET A 60 -2.58 6.11 -5.29
N GLY A 61 -2.17 5.49 -6.40
CA GLY A 61 -3.02 5.28 -7.57
C GLY A 61 -4.24 4.43 -7.24
N GLU A 62 -4.08 3.33 -6.51
CA GLU A 62 -5.22 2.51 -6.08
C GLU A 62 -6.12 3.26 -5.10
N PHE A 63 -5.54 3.97 -4.12
CA PHE A 63 -6.29 4.76 -3.16
C PHE A 63 -7.15 5.84 -3.83
N ARG A 64 -6.63 6.50 -4.86
CA ARG A 64 -7.43 7.40 -5.68
C ARG A 64 -8.60 6.67 -6.35
N MET A 65 -8.37 5.51 -6.95
CA MET A 65 -9.46 4.73 -7.56
C MET A 65 -10.49 4.25 -6.54
N MET A 66 -10.05 3.89 -5.33
CA MET A 66 -10.94 3.55 -4.23
C MET A 66 -11.83 4.76 -3.84
N ALA A 67 -11.27 5.97 -3.84
CA ALA A 67 -12.02 7.20 -3.55
C ALA A 67 -13.04 7.48 -4.66
N ASP A 68 -12.64 7.35 -5.92
CA ASP A 68 -13.52 7.51 -7.09
C ASP A 68 -14.68 6.49 -7.08
N ARG A 69 -14.49 5.32 -6.46
CA ARG A 69 -15.50 4.27 -6.28
C ARG A 69 -16.35 4.44 -5.02
N GLY A 70 -16.09 5.43 -4.17
CA GLY A 70 -16.79 5.62 -2.90
C GLY A 70 -16.49 4.55 -1.86
N GLN A 71 -15.27 3.97 -1.87
CA GLN A 71 -14.83 2.93 -0.94
C GLN A 71 -14.18 3.51 0.35
N TYR A 72 -14.40 4.80 0.61
CA TYR A 72 -13.92 5.56 1.78
C TYR A 72 -15.10 6.05 2.62
N GLY A 73 -14.80 6.55 3.83
CA GLY A 73 -15.79 7.20 4.69
C GLY A 73 -16.17 6.41 5.93
N GLU A 74 -15.47 5.31 6.20
CA GLU A 74 -15.50 4.63 7.49
C GLU A 74 -14.17 4.85 8.22
N GLU A 75 -14.25 5.13 9.53
CA GLU A 75 -13.07 5.43 10.37
C GLU A 75 -11.96 4.37 10.25
N TYR A 76 -12.34 3.10 10.07
CA TYR A 76 -11.41 2.00 9.91
C TYR A 76 -10.57 2.11 8.63
N ILE A 77 -11.20 2.27 7.46
CA ILE A 77 -10.47 2.33 6.18
C ILE A 77 -9.70 3.64 6.03
N ASP A 78 -10.24 4.73 6.56
CA ASP A 78 -9.59 6.03 6.56
C ASP A 78 -8.31 5.99 7.42
N SER A 79 -8.35 5.34 8.60
CA SER A 79 -7.18 5.11 9.45
C SER A 79 -6.09 4.30 8.75
N LEU A 80 -6.47 3.18 8.11
CA LEU A 80 -5.52 2.32 7.37
C LEU A 80 -4.84 3.08 6.23
N THR A 81 -5.63 3.76 5.40
CA THR A 81 -5.12 4.46 4.21
C THR A 81 -4.25 5.67 4.58
N ASN A 82 -4.55 6.36 5.69
CA ASN A 82 -3.70 7.42 6.23
C ASN A 82 -2.35 6.88 6.71
N GLU A 83 -2.33 5.80 7.49
CA GLU A 83 -1.09 5.20 7.97
C GLU A 83 -0.23 4.68 6.81
N ILE A 84 -0.85 4.03 5.82
CA ILE A 84 -0.17 3.60 4.60
C ILE A 84 0.44 4.80 3.87
N SER A 85 -0.31 5.88 3.69
CA SER A 85 0.14 7.10 3.02
C SER A 85 1.36 7.71 3.71
N MET A 86 1.39 7.72 5.04
CA MET A 86 2.55 8.16 5.82
C MET A 86 3.78 7.29 5.54
N ILE A 87 3.66 5.96 5.65
CA ILE A 87 4.79 5.04 5.44
C ILE A 87 5.39 5.19 4.04
N VAL A 88 4.55 5.24 2.99
CA VAL A 88 5.03 5.34 1.61
C VAL A 88 5.60 6.72 1.26
N SER A 89 5.20 7.76 1.97
CA SER A 89 5.72 9.12 1.78
C SER A 89 7.05 9.35 2.52
N GLU A 90 7.19 8.79 3.72
CA GLU A 90 8.36 9.01 4.58
C GLU A 90 9.53 8.08 4.27
N ASN A 91 9.26 6.89 3.73
CA ASN A 91 10.32 5.94 3.39
C ASN A 91 10.82 6.14 1.96
N SER A 92 12.05 6.65 1.81
CA SER A 92 12.70 6.91 0.52
C SER A 92 12.84 5.68 -0.38
N LEU A 93 12.77 4.46 0.18
CA LEU A 93 12.79 3.22 -0.59
C LEU A 93 11.59 3.09 -1.53
N PHE A 94 10.46 3.72 -1.17
CA PHE A 94 9.18 3.56 -1.85
C PHE A 94 8.90 4.65 -2.88
N ASN A 95 9.80 5.64 -2.99
CA ASN A 95 9.63 6.80 -3.85
C ASN A 95 10.77 6.90 -4.87
N LYS A 96 10.41 6.78 -6.15
CA LYS A 96 11.32 6.83 -7.30
C LYS A 96 12.07 8.16 -7.40
N PHE A 97 11.51 9.23 -6.86
CA PHE A 97 12.04 10.59 -6.98
C PHE A 97 13.04 10.96 -5.87
N ASN A 98 13.29 10.06 -4.90
CA ASN A 98 14.29 10.27 -3.84
C ASN A 98 15.69 9.68 -4.18
N ARG A 99 16.05 9.63 -5.47
CA ARG A 99 17.40 9.25 -5.93
C ARG A 99 18.14 10.44 -6.52
#